data_AF-A0A239HD63-F1
#
_entry.id   AF-A0A239HD63-F1
#
_cell.length_a   1.000
_cell.length_b   1.000
_cell.length_c   1.000
_cell.angle_alpha   90.00
_cell.angle_beta   90.00
_cell.angle_gamma   90.00
#
_symmetry.space_group_name_H-M   'P 1'
#
loop_
_entity.id
_entity.type
_entity.pdbx_description
1 polymer ?
#
loop_
_entity_poly.entity_id
_entity_poly.type
_entity_poly.pdbx_seq_one_letter_code
_entity_poly.pdbx_strand_id
1 'polypeptide(L)'
;MPAPRLLLAALIAATMASPVLAQPKPQANPYSDRLAALTDLQRNAALRRAVLDSGQYCKRVEWSAKQQTYKNLVMWTARCNPGGDKAVFIGPDGSVQVRPCKDLAQLKLPQCRMPPAKPATAAKPK
;
A
#
# COMPACT_ATOMS: atom_id res chain seq x y z
N MET A 1 -51.70 -16.76 60.72
CA MET A 1 -51.66 -17.50 59.44
C MET A 1 -50.57 -16.86 58.58
N PRO A 2 -49.41 -17.51 58.39
CA PRO A 2 -48.25 -16.95 57.71
C PRO A 2 -48.13 -17.45 56.25
N ALA A 3 -47.62 -16.59 55.36
CA ALA A 3 -46.46 -16.84 54.48
C ALA A 3 -46.49 -15.90 53.25
N PRO A 4 -45.51 -14.97 53.10
CA PRO A 4 -45.25 -14.33 51.83
C PRO A 4 -44.28 -15.20 51.02
N ARG A 5 -44.64 -15.48 49.76
CA ARG A 5 -43.80 -16.20 48.79
C ARG A 5 -42.59 -15.32 48.42
N LEU A 6 -41.40 -15.76 48.82
CA LEU A 6 -40.13 -15.19 48.37
C LEU A 6 -39.92 -15.51 46.88
N LEU A 7 -39.94 -14.47 46.05
CA LEU A 7 -39.52 -14.52 44.66
C LEU A 7 -37.98 -14.56 44.61
N LEU A 8 -37.40 -15.69 44.22
CA LEU A 8 -35.99 -15.79 43.86
C LEU A 8 -35.76 -15.09 42.51
N ALA A 9 -35.09 -13.93 42.52
CA ALA A 9 -34.55 -13.31 41.33
C ALA A 9 -33.17 -13.90 41.02
N ALA A 10 -33.08 -14.73 39.97
CA ALA A 10 -31.81 -15.26 39.47
C ALA A 10 -31.14 -14.23 38.55
N LEU A 11 -30.10 -13.56 39.05
CA LEU A 11 -29.21 -12.69 38.26
C LEU A 11 -28.21 -13.56 37.48
N ILE A 12 -28.48 -13.80 36.20
CA ILE A 12 -27.51 -14.41 35.27
C ILE A 12 -26.63 -13.27 34.73
N ALA A 13 -25.47 -13.05 35.35
CA ALA A 13 -24.44 -12.15 34.85
C ALA A 13 -23.72 -12.82 33.67
N ALA A 14 -24.21 -12.59 32.45
CA ALA A 14 -23.54 -12.98 31.22
C ALA A 14 -22.35 -12.03 30.96
N THR A 15 -21.14 -12.45 31.33
CA THR A 15 -19.89 -11.78 30.99
C THR A 15 -19.62 -11.96 29.50
N MET A 16 -19.94 -10.95 28.69
CA MET A 16 -19.58 -10.92 27.27
C MET A 16 -18.08 -10.67 27.09
N ALA A 17 -17.27 -11.72 27.20
CA ALA A 17 -15.90 -11.71 26.70
C ALA A 17 -15.95 -11.74 25.17
N SER A 18 -15.87 -10.57 24.53
CA SER A 18 -15.73 -10.50 23.07
C SER A 18 -14.33 -11.02 22.68
N PRO A 19 -14.21 -11.97 21.75
CA PRO A 19 -12.90 -12.40 21.27
C PRO A 19 -12.25 -11.25 20.51
N VAL A 20 -11.09 -10.79 21.00
CA VAL A 20 -10.21 -9.92 20.23
C VAL A 20 -9.73 -10.71 19.02
N LEU A 21 -10.31 -10.42 17.86
CA LEU A 21 -9.85 -10.99 16.59
C LEU A 21 -8.40 -10.54 16.36
N ALA A 22 -7.47 -11.50 16.40
CA ALA A 22 -6.08 -11.26 16.08
C ALA A 22 -5.98 -10.64 14.66
N GLN A 23 -5.30 -9.50 14.54
CA GLN A 23 -5.07 -8.91 13.23
C GLN A 23 -4.17 -9.84 12.39
N PRO A 24 -4.48 -10.07 11.11
CA PRO A 24 -3.65 -10.91 10.25
C PRO A 24 -2.21 -10.39 10.24
N LYS A 25 -1.25 -11.27 10.53
CA LYS A 25 0.18 -10.93 10.39
C LYS A 25 0.44 -10.46 8.96
N PRO A 26 1.25 -9.41 8.74
CA PRO A 26 1.64 -8.98 7.40
C PRO A 26 2.19 -10.18 6.63
N GLN A 27 1.54 -10.53 5.53
CA GLN A 27 1.96 -11.67 4.72
C GLN A 27 3.28 -11.35 4.03
N ALA A 28 4.22 -12.29 4.04
CA ALA A 28 5.48 -12.15 3.35
C ALA A 28 5.25 -11.86 1.87
N ASN A 29 6.06 -10.95 1.30
CA ASN A 29 5.97 -10.57 -0.10
C ASN A 29 7.34 -10.77 -0.77
N PRO A 30 7.67 -12.02 -1.17
CA PRO A 30 8.99 -12.34 -1.71
C PRO A 30 9.30 -11.57 -3.00
N TYR A 31 8.28 -11.16 -3.75
CA TYR A 31 8.46 -10.34 -4.96
C TYR A 31 8.93 -8.93 -4.62
N SER A 32 8.30 -8.29 -3.64
CA SER A 32 8.75 -7.00 -3.15
C SER A 32 10.12 -7.08 -2.47
N ASP A 33 10.42 -8.17 -1.78
CA ASP A 33 11.70 -8.33 -1.10
C ASP A 33 12.84 -8.53 -2.10
N ARG A 34 12.61 -9.30 -3.17
CA ARG A 34 13.54 -9.36 -4.32
C ARG A 34 13.73 -7.99 -4.96
N LEU A 35 12.66 -7.23 -5.17
CA LEU A 35 12.75 -5.87 -5.73
C LEU A 35 13.57 -4.94 -4.84
N ALA A 36 13.47 -5.08 -3.52
CA ALA A 36 14.25 -4.31 -2.55
C ALA A 36 15.74 -4.70 -2.51
N ALA A 37 16.07 -5.95 -2.85
CA ALA A 37 17.44 -6.43 -2.92
C ALA A 37 18.20 -5.97 -4.19
N LEU A 38 17.51 -5.39 -5.18
CA LEU A 38 18.12 -4.90 -6.41
C LEU A 38 18.85 -3.57 -6.19
N THR A 39 19.87 -3.34 -7.02
CA THR A 39 20.45 -1.99 -7.18
C THR A 39 19.40 -1.00 -7.65
N ASP A 40 19.60 0.28 -7.39
CA ASP A 40 18.68 1.35 -7.81
C ASP A 40 18.39 1.30 -9.32
N LEU A 41 19.40 1.05 -10.15
CA LEU A 41 19.25 0.95 -11.59
C LEU A 41 18.34 -0.22 -11.99
N GLN A 42 18.61 -1.41 -11.46
CA GLN A 42 17.82 -2.61 -11.74
C GLN A 42 16.38 -2.47 -11.24
N ARG A 43 16.22 -1.94 -10.02
CA ARG A 43 14.91 -1.66 -9.42
C ARG A 43 14.10 -0.67 -10.26
N ASN A 44 14.71 0.42 -10.69
CA ASN A 44 14.07 1.42 -11.55
C ASN A 44 13.70 0.84 -12.92
N ALA A 45 14.52 -0.03 -13.50
CA ALA A 45 14.20 -0.73 -14.74
C ALA A 45 13.00 -1.68 -14.58
N ALA A 46 12.96 -2.45 -13.49
CA ALA A 46 11.83 -3.35 -13.18
C ALA A 46 10.53 -2.56 -12.94
N LEU A 47 10.58 -1.47 -12.17
CA LEU A 47 9.43 -0.60 -11.95
C LEU A 47 8.97 0.09 -13.24
N ARG A 48 9.90 0.52 -14.09
CA ARG A 48 9.56 1.06 -15.41
C ARG A 48 8.78 0.04 -16.24
N ARG A 49 9.25 -1.21 -16.26
CA ARG A 49 8.59 -2.33 -16.97
C ARG A 49 7.16 -2.52 -16.44
N ALA A 50 7.00 -2.62 -15.12
CA ALA A 50 5.69 -2.75 -14.48
C ALA A 50 4.74 -1.60 -14.81
N VAL A 51 5.24 -0.36 -14.82
CA VAL A 51 4.44 0.82 -15.20
C VAL A 51 3.98 0.73 -16.67
N LEU A 52 4.87 0.35 -17.59
CA LEU A 52 4.51 0.22 -19.01
C LEU A 52 3.53 -0.94 -19.25
N ASP A 53 3.73 -2.08 -18.59
CA ASP A 53 2.86 -3.25 -18.72
C ASP A 53 1.44 -2.97 -18.17
N SER A 54 1.30 -1.96 -17.29
CA SER A 54 -0.01 -1.48 -16.81
C SER A 54 -0.71 -0.48 -17.73
N GLY A 55 -0.12 -0.17 -18.89
CA GLY A 55 -0.64 0.82 -19.85
C GLY A 55 -0.36 2.28 -19.48
N GLN A 56 0.41 2.52 -18.41
CA GLN A 56 0.77 3.86 -17.97
C GLN A 56 2.06 4.33 -18.66
N TYR A 57 2.11 5.60 -19.06
CA TYR A 57 3.31 6.15 -19.68
C TYR A 57 4.44 6.40 -18.66
N CYS A 58 5.65 5.96 -19.01
CA CYS A 58 6.87 6.23 -18.25
C CYS A 58 8.10 6.12 -19.15
N LYS A 59 8.74 7.26 -19.49
CA LYS A 59 9.96 7.21 -20.31
C LYS A 59 11.13 6.58 -19.55
N ARG A 60 11.35 7.02 -18.31
CA ARG A 60 12.42 6.57 -17.40
C ARG A 60 11.98 6.75 -15.96
N VAL A 61 12.31 5.80 -15.10
CA VAL A 61 12.19 5.98 -13.64
C VAL A 61 13.48 6.60 -13.13
N GLU A 62 13.39 7.80 -12.54
CA GLU A 62 14.55 8.53 -12.01
C GLU A 62 14.72 8.40 -10.50
N TRP A 63 13.66 7.96 -9.81
CA TRP A 63 13.68 7.68 -8.39
C TRP A 63 12.60 6.67 -8.04
N SER A 64 12.88 5.79 -7.08
CA SER A 64 11.89 4.86 -6.53
C SER A 64 12.20 4.51 -5.07
N ALA A 65 11.16 4.19 -4.30
CA ALA A 65 11.30 3.68 -2.94
C ALA A 65 10.15 2.76 -2.53
N LYS A 66 10.46 1.82 -1.64
CA LYS A 66 9.46 1.05 -0.89
C LYS A 66 8.80 2.00 0.10
N GLN A 67 7.49 1.92 0.21
CA GLN A 67 6.73 2.75 1.13
C GLN A 67 6.18 1.91 2.28
N GLN A 68 4.88 1.65 2.25
CA GLN A 68 4.14 0.97 3.30
C GLN A 68 3.48 -0.29 2.74
N THR A 69 3.09 -1.17 3.64
CA THR A 69 2.17 -2.25 3.32
C THR A 69 0.74 -1.72 3.38
N TYR A 70 -0.07 -2.06 2.38
CA TYR A 70 -1.50 -1.77 2.34
C TYR A 70 -2.27 -3.07 2.18
N LYS A 71 -2.96 -3.49 3.24
CA LYS A 71 -3.54 -4.83 3.36
C LYS A 71 -2.44 -5.89 3.16
N ASN A 72 -2.53 -6.71 2.12
CA ASN A 72 -1.51 -7.70 1.73
C ASN A 72 -0.56 -7.21 0.62
N LEU A 73 -0.73 -5.97 0.15
CA LEU A 73 0.07 -5.39 -0.94
C LEU A 73 1.24 -4.59 -0.37
N VAL A 74 2.41 -4.67 -0.99
CA VAL A 74 3.51 -3.75 -0.70
C VAL A 74 3.47 -2.61 -1.71
N MET A 75 3.38 -1.38 -1.20
CA MET A 75 3.39 -0.17 -2.01
C MET A 75 4.83 0.29 -2.28
N TRP A 76 5.11 0.50 -3.55
CA TRP A 76 6.28 1.19 -4.06
C TRP A 76 5.85 2.47 -4.75
N THR A 77 6.76 3.44 -4.79
CA THR A 77 6.60 4.62 -5.62
C THR A 77 7.71 4.71 -6.66
N ALA A 78 7.37 5.24 -7.82
CA ALA A 78 8.28 5.45 -8.94
C ALA A 78 8.02 6.82 -9.56
N ARG A 79 9.06 7.66 -9.66
CA ARG A 79 8.99 8.92 -10.39
C ARG A 79 9.38 8.70 -11.84
N CYS A 80 8.45 8.94 -12.76
CA CYS A 80 8.70 8.88 -14.19
C CYS A 80 8.97 10.26 -14.79
N ASN A 81 10.03 10.37 -15.58
CA ASN A 81 10.40 11.62 -16.25
C ASN A 81 10.71 11.41 -17.76
N PRO A 82 9.83 11.88 -18.66
CA PRO A 82 8.43 12.25 -18.43
C PRO A 82 7.57 11.03 -18.04
N GLY A 83 6.41 11.30 -17.42
CA GLY A 83 5.41 10.27 -17.06
C GLY A 83 4.73 10.45 -15.69
N GLY A 84 5.29 11.32 -14.84
CA GLY A 84 4.73 11.65 -13.53
C GLY A 84 4.95 10.57 -12.48
N ASP A 85 4.46 10.81 -11.27
CA ASP A 85 4.66 9.92 -10.12
C ASP A 85 3.62 8.77 -10.15
N LYS A 86 4.10 7.54 -9.92
CA LYS A 86 3.30 6.30 -9.92
C LYS A 86 3.39 5.61 -8.57
N ALA A 87 2.27 5.06 -8.11
CA ALA A 87 2.22 4.03 -7.09
C ALA A 87 2.13 2.66 -7.74
N VAL A 88 2.94 1.73 -7.25
CA VAL A 88 3.02 0.34 -7.71
C VAL A 88 2.74 -0.55 -6.50
N PHE A 89 1.63 -1.25 -6.53
CA PHE A 89 1.22 -2.19 -5.48
C PHE A 89 1.54 -3.61 -5.93
N ILE A 90 2.35 -4.32 -5.14
CA ILE A 90 2.78 -5.68 -5.44
C ILE A 90 2.08 -6.63 -4.48
N GLY A 91 1.35 -7.61 -4.99
CA GLY A 91 0.73 -8.67 -4.21
C GLY A 91 1.69 -9.79 -3.82
N PRO A 92 1.35 -10.60 -2.80
CA PRO A 92 2.17 -11.75 -2.40
C PRO A 92 2.14 -12.88 -3.45
N ASP A 93 1.19 -12.83 -4.38
CA ASP A 93 1.05 -13.69 -5.56
C ASP A 93 1.88 -13.22 -6.77
N GLY A 94 2.51 -12.04 -6.68
CA GLY A 94 3.27 -11.43 -7.77
C GLY A 94 2.41 -10.57 -8.71
N SER A 95 1.12 -10.40 -8.41
CA SER A 95 0.27 -9.45 -9.14
C SER A 95 0.77 -8.00 -8.92
N VAL A 96 0.63 -7.17 -9.95
CA VAL A 96 1.07 -5.77 -9.90
C VAL A 96 -0.06 -4.85 -10.33
N GLN A 97 -0.35 -3.85 -9.51
CA GLN A 97 -1.31 -2.80 -9.83
C GLN A 97 -0.62 -1.44 -9.80
N VAL A 98 -0.76 -0.68 -10.88
CA VAL A 98 -0.15 0.66 -11.00
C VAL A 98 -1.23 1.72 -11.07
N ARG A 99 -1.03 2.81 -10.34
CA ARG A 99 -1.92 3.98 -10.35
C ARG A 99 -1.10 5.28 -10.36
N PRO A 100 -1.56 6.34 -11.04
CA PRO A 100 -0.99 7.67 -10.86
C PRO A 100 -1.12 8.10 -9.40
N CYS A 101 -0.05 8.67 -8.82
CA CYS A 101 -0.07 9.12 -7.43
C CYS A 101 -1.18 10.15 -7.15
N LYS A 102 -1.51 10.99 -8.14
CA LYS A 102 -2.57 11.99 -8.07
C LYS A 102 -3.98 11.41 -7.85
N ASP A 103 -4.21 10.15 -8.23
CA ASP A 103 -5.54 9.54 -8.17
C ASP A 103 -5.77 8.80 -6.83
N LEU A 104 -4.72 8.62 -6.02
CA LEU A 104 -4.79 7.81 -4.79
C LEU A 104 -5.72 8.39 -3.74
N ALA A 105 -5.77 9.73 -3.61
CA ALA A 105 -6.66 10.40 -2.66
C ALA A 105 -8.13 10.12 -2.98
N GLN A 106 -8.52 10.20 -4.24
CA GLN A 106 -9.88 9.90 -4.70
C GLN A 106 -10.23 8.42 -4.48
N LEU A 107 -9.26 7.54 -4.68
CA LEU A 107 -9.42 6.10 -4.50
C LEU A 107 -9.32 5.64 -3.03
N LYS A 108 -9.14 6.58 -2.09
CA LYS A 108 -8.91 6.28 -0.66
C LYS A 108 -7.75 5.31 -0.43
N LEU A 109 -6.72 5.42 -1.28
CA LEU A 109 -5.50 4.64 -1.20
C LEU A 109 -4.41 5.43 -0.47
N PRO A 110 -3.38 4.75 0.09
CA PRO A 110 -2.29 5.42 0.77
C PRO A 110 -1.57 6.39 -0.17
N GLN A 111 -1.26 7.59 0.34
CA GLN A 111 -0.64 8.64 -0.46
C GLN A 111 0.82 8.32 -0.79
N CYS A 112 1.24 8.71 -1.99
CA CYS A 112 2.64 8.65 -2.38
C CYS A 112 3.45 9.65 -1.56
N ARG A 113 4.56 9.19 -0.96
CA ARG A 113 5.59 10.10 -0.40
C ARG A 113 6.77 10.13 -1.35
N MET A 114 6.96 11.27 -1.99
CA MET A 114 8.00 11.50 -3.00
C MET A 114 8.91 12.64 -2.53
N PRO A 115 10.23 12.57 -2.78
CA PRO A 115 11.08 13.74 -2.62
C PRO A 115 10.63 14.84 -3.60
N PRO A 116 11.00 16.11 -3.35
CA PRO A 116 10.78 17.18 -4.32
C PRO A 116 11.31 16.80 -5.71
N ALA A 117 10.62 17.23 -6.76
CA ALA A 117 11.15 17.06 -8.12
C ALA A 117 12.50 17.77 -8.20
N LYS A 118 13.51 17.11 -8.78
CA LYS A 118 14.73 17.83 -9.15
C LYS A 118 14.30 18.92 -10.13
N PRO A 119 14.73 20.18 -9.96
CA PRO A 119 14.42 21.24 -10.91
C PRO A 119 14.79 20.75 -12.30
N ALA A 120 13.83 20.77 -13.22
CA ALA A 120 14.15 20.57 -14.62
C ALA A 120 15.15 21.67 -14.98
N THR A 121 16.41 21.33 -15.26
CA THR A 121 17.36 22.27 -15.87
C THR A 121 16.63 22.90 -17.03
N ALA A 122 16.38 24.21 -16.93
CA ALA A 122 15.45 24.93 -17.78
C ALA A 122 15.61 24.49 -19.23
N ALA A 123 14.57 23.89 -19.80
CA ALA A 123 14.52 23.61 -21.21
C ALA A 123 14.66 24.96 -21.92
N LYS A 124 15.82 25.21 -22.55
CA LYS A 124 15.99 26.39 -23.41
C LYS A 124 14.90 26.31 -24.48
N PRO A 125 14.06 27.35 -24.65
CA PRO A 125 13.18 27.41 -25.81
C PRO A 125 14.05 27.35 -27.07
N LYS A 126 13.67 26.47 -28.00
CA LYS A 126 14.27 26.40 -29.34
C LYS A 126 13.71 27.52 -30.20
#